data_AF-A0A1B6K2T1-F1
#
_entry.id   AF-A0A1B6K2T1-F1
#
_cell.length_a   1.000
_cell.length_b   1.000
_cell.length_c   1.000
_cell.angle_alpha   90.00
_cell.angle_beta   90.00
_cell.angle_gamma   90.00
#
_symmetry.space_group_name_H-M   'P 1'
#
loop_
_entity.id
_entity.type
_entity.pdbx_description
1 polymer ?
#
loop_
_entity_poly.entity_id
_entity_poly.type
_entity_poly.pdbx_seq_one_letter_code
_entity_poly.pdbx_strand_id
1 'polypeptide(L)'
;ADKNPKALDRWIHDINELHKSKPAPTVQYSRSMPDIDSLMQEWPAMFEEKLNQLGLPTADLDCDLPTLVDIICGIFDVPRYESRIESLHVLFSLYSAIKNSQFQKPDN
;
A
#
# COMPACT_ATOMS: atom_id res chain seq x y z
N ALA A 1 -6.09 -36.54 -29.97
CA ALA A 1 -4.84 -36.04 -29.37
C ALA A 1 -5.14 -34.68 -28.77
N ASP A 2 -4.96 -34.37 -27.50
CA ASP A 2 -4.53 -35.13 -26.34
C ASP A 2 -4.99 -34.26 -25.16
N LYS A 3 -6.16 -34.54 -24.57
CA LYS A 3 -6.55 -33.88 -23.32
C LYS A 3 -5.69 -34.55 -22.26
N ASN A 4 -4.46 -34.09 -22.10
CA ASN A 4 -3.53 -34.62 -21.11
C ASN A 4 -3.78 -33.89 -19.79
N PRO A 5 -4.66 -34.38 -18.90
CA PRO A 5 -4.93 -33.73 -17.61
C PRO A 5 -3.64 -33.56 -16.82
N LYS A 6 -2.66 -34.46 -17.00
CA LYS A 6 -1.33 -34.37 -16.41
C LYS A 6 -0.55 -33.14 -16.88
N ALA A 7 -0.72 -32.68 -18.12
CA ALA A 7 -0.08 -31.46 -18.61
C ALA A 7 -0.73 -30.21 -18.01
N LEU A 8 -2.04 -30.26 -17.75
CA LEU A 8 -2.79 -29.18 -17.11
C LEU A 8 -2.45 -29.11 -15.62
N ASP A 9 -2.40 -30.24 -14.92
CA ASP A 9 -1.92 -30.34 -13.52
C ASP A 9 -0.46 -29.88 -13.39
N ARG A 10 0.40 -30.27 -14.35
CA ARG A 10 1.79 -29.82 -14.38
C ARG A 10 1.90 -28.33 -14.65
N TRP A 11 1.09 -27.77 -15.55
CA TRP A 11 1.02 -26.33 -15.76
C TRP A 11 0.50 -25.57 -14.52
N ILE A 12 -0.51 -26.09 -13.83
CA ILE A 12 -1.01 -25.52 -12.56
C ILE A 12 0.09 -25.56 -11.48
N HIS A 13 0.85 -26.66 -11.42
CA HIS A 13 1.97 -26.80 -10.50
C HIS A 13 3.09 -25.81 -10.84
N ASP A 14 3.49 -25.73 -12.10
CA ASP A 14 4.54 -24.84 -12.60
C ASP A 14 4.17 -23.36 -12.38
N ILE A 15 2.89 -22.98 -12.53
CA ILE A 15 2.41 -21.62 -12.22
C ILE A 15 2.41 -21.34 -10.72
N ASN A 16 1.99 -22.31 -9.88
CA ASN A 16 2.05 -22.16 -8.43
C ASN A 16 3.50 -22.08 -7.92
N GLU A 17 4.42 -22.85 -8.50
CA GLU A 17 5.86 -22.74 -8.23
C GLU A 17 6.44 -21.42 -8.76
N LEU A 18 5.99 -20.93 -9.92
CA LEU A 18 6.39 -19.62 -10.44
C LEU A 18 5.93 -18.47 -9.53
N HIS A 19 4.72 -18.56 -8.96
CA HIS A 19 4.22 -17.60 -7.98
C HIS A 19 4.91 -17.72 -6.62
N LYS A 20 5.41 -18.90 -6.25
CA LYS A 20 6.21 -19.10 -5.02
C LYS A 20 7.67 -18.67 -5.17
N SER A 21 8.23 -18.79 -6.37
CA SER A 21 9.65 -18.54 -6.65
C SER A 21 9.96 -17.11 -7.07
N LYS A 22 8.97 -16.35 -7.56
CA LYS A 22 9.15 -14.92 -7.76
C LYS A 22 9.12 -14.22 -6.41
N PRO A 23 10.18 -13.47 -6.02
CA PRO A 23 10.01 -12.48 -4.97
C PRO A 23 8.82 -11.59 -5.35
N ALA A 24 8.01 -11.19 -4.37
CA ALA A 24 6.85 -10.35 -4.60
C ALA A 24 7.25 -9.23 -5.59
N PRO A 25 6.47 -9.01 -6.66
CA PRO A 25 6.88 -8.10 -7.73
C PRO A 25 7.31 -6.77 -7.12
N THR A 26 8.60 -6.48 -7.19
CA THR A 26 9.17 -5.28 -6.58
C THR A 26 8.67 -4.12 -7.41
N VAL A 27 7.75 -3.34 -6.85
CA VAL A 27 7.22 -2.17 -7.55
C VAL A 27 8.37 -1.18 -7.72
N GLN A 28 8.79 -1.00 -8.97
CA GLN A 28 9.78 0.01 -9.32
C GLN A 28 9.04 1.32 -9.52
N TYR A 29 9.23 2.24 -8.59
CA TYR A 29 8.70 3.60 -8.71
C TYR A 29 9.57 4.44 -9.64
N SER A 30 8.93 5.36 -10.35
CA SER A 30 9.59 6.28 -11.27
C SER A 30 10.56 7.25 -10.56
N ARG A 31 10.32 7.52 -9.28
CA ARG A 31 11.16 8.36 -8.40
C ARG A 31 11.23 7.78 -7.00
N SER A 32 12.18 8.27 -6.21
CA SER A 32 12.36 7.90 -4.81
C SER A 32 11.08 8.12 -4.01
N MET A 33 10.51 7.05 -3.48
CA MET A 33 9.38 7.09 -2.55
C MET A 33 9.88 6.95 -1.10
N PRO A 34 9.13 7.46 -0.11
CA PRO A 34 9.41 7.19 1.29
C PRO A 34 9.39 5.69 1.59
N ASP A 35 10.23 5.27 2.53
CA ASP A 35 10.24 3.90 3.02
C ASP A 35 9.05 3.63 3.95
N ILE A 36 8.49 2.42 3.90
CA ILE A 36 7.30 2.07 4.68
C ILE A 36 7.58 2.12 6.19
N ASP A 37 8.75 1.72 6.65
CA ASP A 37 9.09 1.75 8.08
C ASP A 37 9.20 3.20 8.60
N SER A 38 9.60 4.13 7.73
CA SER A 38 9.62 5.57 8.03
C SER A 38 8.21 6.15 8.14
N LEU A 39 7.28 5.69 7.29
CA LEU A 39 5.87 6.10 7.35
C LEU A 39 5.08 5.46 8.50
N MET A 40 5.57 4.35 9.06
CA MET A 40 4.98 3.69 10.23
C MET A 40 5.37 4.33 11.57
N GLN A 41 6.24 5.33 11.56
CA GLN A 41 6.62 6.05 12.78
C GLN A 41 5.42 6.78 13.40
N GLU A 42 5.52 7.07 14.70
CA GLU A 42 4.52 7.88 15.39
C GLU A 42 4.44 9.29 14.81
N TRP A 43 3.23 9.85 14.77
CA TRP A 43 3.04 11.21 14.30
C TRP A 43 3.66 12.20 15.28
N PRO A 44 4.24 13.31 14.82
CA PRO A 44 4.68 14.37 15.70
C PRO A 44 3.53 14.85 16.59
N ALA A 45 3.77 15.05 17.89
CA ALA A 45 2.71 15.39 18.85
C ALA A 45 1.82 16.57 18.42
N MET A 46 2.41 17.65 17.89
CA MET A 46 1.66 18.80 17.39
C MET A 46 0.75 18.46 16.19
N PHE A 47 1.18 17.50 15.37
CA PHE A 47 0.41 17.03 14.23
C PHE A 47 -0.72 16.11 14.67
N GLU A 48 -0.42 15.16 15.56
CA GLU A 48 -1.40 14.25 16.16
C GLU A 48 -2.52 15.01 16.88
N GLU A 49 -2.18 16.03 17.69
CA GLU A 49 -3.16 16.87 18.37
C GLU A 49 -4.12 17.55 17.39
N LYS A 50 -3.61 18.05 16.26
CA LYS A 50 -4.44 18.68 15.23
C LYS A 50 -5.32 17.68 14.51
N LEU A 51 -4.78 16.50 14.17
CA LEU A 51 -5.55 15.41 13.58
C LEU A 51 -6.69 14.96 14.50
N ASN A 52 -6.44 14.86 15.81
CA ASN A 52 -7.48 14.47 16.77
C ASN A 52 -8.58 15.53 16.93
N GLN A 53 -8.26 16.82 16.71
CA GLN A 53 -9.24 17.91 16.76
C GLN A 53 -10.06 18.05 15.48
N LEU A 54 -9.39 17.97 14.32
CA LEU A 54 -10.00 18.26 13.01
C LEU A 54 -10.50 17.00 12.30
N GLY A 55 -9.95 15.83 12.64
CA GLY A 55 -10.11 14.61 11.88
C GLY A 55 -9.29 14.61 10.59
N LEU A 56 -9.27 13.46 9.90
CA LEU A 56 -8.82 13.42 8.51
C LEU A 56 -9.88 14.09 7.62
N PRO A 57 -9.48 14.82 6.56
CA PRO A 57 -10.42 15.38 5.62
C PRO A 57 -11.27 14.25 5.01
N THR A 58 -12.57 14.28 5.31
CA THR A 58 -13.59 13.35 4.80
C THR A 58 -14.12 13.85 3.45
N ALA A 59 -15.07 13.11 2.87
CA ALA A 59 -15.77 13.48 1.64
C ALA A 59 -16.58 14.80 1.74
N ASP A 60 -16.59 15.46 2.90
CA ASP A 60 -17.20 16.77 3.11
C ASP A 60 -16.38 17.92 2.54
N LEU A 61 -15.14 17.65 2.12
CA LEU A 61 -14.32 18.61 1.40
C LEU A 61 -14.84 18.78 -0.03
N ASP A 62 -15.24 20.00 -0.39
CA ASP A 62 -15.74 20.36 -1.73
C ASP A 62 -14.60 20.32 -2.77
N CYS A 63 -14.18 19.11 -3.14
CA CYS A 63 -13.13 18.84 -4.11
C CYS A 63 -13.40 17.53 -4.87
N ASP A 64 -12.75 17.40 -6.03
CA ASP A 64 -12.81 16.18 -6.82
C ASP A 64 -11.92 15.07 -6.24
N LEU A 65 -12.26 13.81 -6.56
CA LEU A 65 -11.56 12.63 -6.05
C LEU A 65 -10.03 12.68 -6.27
N PRO A 66 -9.48 13.08 -7.44
CA PRO A 66 -8.04 13.22 -7.62
C PRO A 66 -7.37 14.21 -6.66
N THR A 67 -8.06 15.30 -6.32
CA THR A 67 -7.58 16.30 -5.36
C THR A 67 -7.63 15.74 -3.94
N LEU A 68 -8.71 15.03 -3.59
CA LEU A 68 -8.79 14.33 -2.30
C LEU A 68 -7.64 13.33 -2.12
N VAL A 69 -7.34 12.55 -3.17
CA VAL A 69 -6.20 11.61 -3.18
C VAL A 69 -4.88 12.35 -2.96
N ASP A 70 -4.64 13.47 -3.65
CA ASP A 70 -3.42 14.26 -3.49
C ASP A 70 -3.29 14.83 -2.06
N ILE A 71 -4.40 15.28 -1.47
CA ILE A 71 -4.44 15.78 -0.09
C ILE A 71 -4.11 14.67 0.90
N ILE A 72 -4.77 13.51 0.78
CA ILE A 72 -4.52 12.37 1.68
C ILE A 72 -3.07 11.90 1.54
N CYS A 73 -2.55 11.72 0.33
CA CYS A 73 -1.14 11.37 0.14
C CYS A 73 -0.21 12.41 0.77
N GLY A 74 -0.51 13.70 0.62
CA GLY A 74 0.26 14.78 1.25
C GLY A 74 0.22 14.76 2.78
N ILE A 75 -0.91 14.42 3.39
CA ILE A 75 -1.03 14.27 4.85
C ILE A 75 -0.10 13.17 5.37
N PHE A 76 -0.03 12.04 4.65
CA PHE A 76 0.83 10.90 5.01
C PHE A 76 2.27 11.03 4.49
N ASP A 77 2.73 12.25 4.18
CA ASP A 77 4.08 12.52 3.67
C ASP A 77 4.46 11.70 2.40
N VAL A 78 3.46 11.28 1.61
CA VAL A 78 3.65 10.57 0.34
C VAL A 78 3.66 11.57 -0.82
N PRO A 79 4.81 11.78 -1.50
CA PRO A 79 4.88 12.70 -2.62
C PRO A 79 4.07 12.20 -3.81
N ARG A 80 3.46 13.13 -4.53
CA ARG A 80 2.84 12.86 -5.83
C ARG A 80 3.75 13.34 -6.96
N TYR A 81 4.21 12.40 -7.78
CA TYR A 81 4.99 12.67 -8.98
C TYR A 81 4.09 12.65 -10.23
N GLU A 82 4.45 11.86 -11.24
CA GLU A 82 3.72 11.80 -12.51
C GLU A 82 2.48 10.91 -12.43
N SER A 83 2.50 9.90 -11.56
CA SER A 83 1.41 8.94 -11.41
C SER A 83 0.91 8.90 -9.97
N ARG A 84 -0.40 9.14 -9.81
CA ARG A 84 -1.11 8.93 -8.52
C ARG A 84 -1.15 7.47 -8.12
N ILE A 85 -1.03 6.55 -9.08
CA ILE A 85 -1.03 5.10 -8.81
C ILE A 85 0.17 4.71 -7.96
N GLU A 86 1.34 5.30 -8.21
CA GLU A 86 2.54 5.03 -7.41
C GLU A 86 2.36 5.50 -5.96
N SER A 87 1.86 6.73 -5.76
CA SER A 87 1.58 7.27 -4.43
C SER A 87 0.49 6.48 -3.70
N LEU A 88 -0.58 6.07 -4.40
CA LEU A 88 -1.63 5.21 -3.83
C LEU A 88 -1.10 3.83 -3.48
N HIS A 89 -0.19 3.26 -4.28
CA HIS A 89 0.44 1.99 -3.97
C HIS A 89 1.24 2.06 -2.66
N VAL A 90 2.00 3.15 -2.44
CA VAL A 90 2.70 3.39 -1.16
C VAL A 90 1.71 3.48 -0.01
N LEU A 91 0.63 4.26 -0.16
CA LEU A 91 -0.39 4.43 0.87
C LEU A 91 -1.08 3.10 1.24
N PHE A 92 -1.43 2.27 0.24
CA PHE A 92 -2.01 0.96 0.50
C PHE A 92 -1.00 -0.04 1.06
N SER A 93 0.27 0.08 0.67
CA SER A 93 1.36 -0.72 1.25
C SER A 93 1.54 -0.40 2.74
N LEU A 94 1.51 0.88 3.11
CA LEU A 94 1.51 1.34 4.50
C LEU A 94 0.32 0.78 5.27
N TYR A 95 -0.90 0.88 4.72
CA TYR A 95 -2.09 0.30 5.33
C TYR A 95 -1.95 -1.22 5.56
N SER A 96 -1.45 -1.95 4.56
CA SER A 96 -1.22 -3.39 4.67
C SER A 96 -0.18 -3.72 5.74
N ALA A 97 0.92 -2.97 5.80
CA ALA A 97 1.98 -3.17 6.80
C ALA A 97 1.47 -2.94 8.23
N ILE A 98 0.71 -1.87 8.46
CA ILE A 98 0.06 -1.59 9.75
C ILE A 98 -0.94 -2.69 10.11
N LYS A 99 -1.76 -3.12 9.15
CA LYS A 99 -2.72 -4.20 9.39
C LYS A 99 -2.01 -5.48 9.81
N ASN A 100 -0.97 -5.89 9.07
CA ASN A 100 -0.19 -7.09 9.38
C ASN A 100 0.55 -6.99 10.73
N SER A 101 1.07 -5.80 11.10
CA SER A 101 1.75 -5.61 12.38
C SER A 101 0.79 -5.66 13.58
N GLN A 102 -0.44 -5.15 13.43
CA GLN A 102 -1.47 -5.24 14.47
C GLN A 102 -1.94 -6.70 14.69
N PHE A 103 -1.98 -7.52 13.63
CA PHE A 103 -2.28 -8.96 13.74
C PHE A 103 -1.14 -9.78 14.36
N GLN A 104 0.09 -9.25 14.42
CA GLN A 104 1.25 -9.92 14.98
C GLN A 104 1.50 -9.63 16.46
N LYS A 105 0.77 -8.70 17.10
CA LYS A 105 0.85 -8.52 18.56
C LYS A 105 0.29 -9.78 19.24
N PRO A 106 1.10 -10.59 19.94
CA PRO A 106 0.56 -11.67 20.75
C PRO A 106 -0.19 -11.04 21.94
N ASP A 107 -1.40 -11.53 22.21
CA ASP A 107 -2.09 -11.33 23.49
C ASP A 107 -1.11 -11.64 24.63
N ASN A 108 -0.92 -10.68 25.53
CA ASN A 108 -0.14 -10.83 26.76
C ASN A 108 -1.05 -10.63 27.97
#